data_AF-A0A024TCR9-F1
#
_entry.id   AF-A0A024TCR9-F1
#
_cell.length_a   1.000
_cell.length_b   1.000
_cell.length_c   1.000
_cell.angle_alpha   90.00
_cell.angle_beta   90.00
_cell.angle_gamma   90.00
#
_symmetry.space_group_name_H-M   'P 1'
#
loop_
_entity.id
_entity.type
_entity.pdbx_description
1 polymer ?
#
loop_
_entity_poly.entity_id
_entity_poly.type
_entity_poly.pdbx_seq_one_letter_code
_entity_poly.pdbx_strand_id
1 'polypeptide(L)'
;MPDGKSHEDLLHAQVAQRVDRLRMSLVGLAANALRAVRVLKTCEHPHRPDVDSGLLNEREGPQSRMLANNDRGVIKDVERLQGMSILVVGLNGMGCMIAETYCRSGIGTIFLCDNSNVFKADLGRMFFRPDSVGYTRMGEVESMLHAINHDVHVEQLHVDFFDAAWCRRLNVVLRPAQRPTRPSTSPFAEGLFTTTPPPLVVFLCVDEVHVTKCLNEWALETNVPLVHAKMGPDGLSGTVVTSIRGKMRCLLCYQPATPSSSQSSQRSLRSDSISTPSSSAQLHKKALPILPASSPCLPMFESIVASIAAHNALKHMLGFGTVSPFLQYCGLQEAIEHGAMPPSPRLATPPPPSGGHADDHAAAGMCASPLCRAHNSVLFMSKPRKRKDSC
;
A
#
# COMPACT_ATOMS: atom_id res chain seq x y z
N MET A 1 -77.25 12.07 23.57
CA MET A 1 -76.71 11.33 22.42
C MET A 1 -75.29 11.83 22.21
N PRO A 2 -74.24 11.01 22.40
CA PRO A 2 -72.90 11.47 22.11
C PRO A 2 -72.71 11.45 20.58
N ASP A 3 -72.34 12.61 20.04
CA ASP A 3 -72.02 12.82 18.63
C ASP A 3 -70.79 11.97 18.26
N GLY A 4 -71.01 10.85 17.57
CA GLY A 4 -69.94 10.00 17.09
C GLY A 4 -69.27 10.67 15.90
N LYS A 5 -68.01 11.10 16.07
CA LYS A 5 -67.20 11.63 14.96
C LYS A 5 -67.25 10.68 13.77
N SER A 6 -67.50 11.21 12.59
CA SER A 6 -67.65 10.39 11.39
C SER A 6 -66.33 9.67 11.07
N HIS A 7 -66.40 8.54 10.37
CA HIS A 7 -65.22 7.79 9.93
C HIS A 7 -64.25 8.66 9.11
N GLU A 8 -64.77 9.63 8.36
CA GLU A 8 -63.98 10.62 7.62
C GLU A 8 -63.25 11.60 8.55
N ASP A 9 -63.88 12.04 9.64
CA ASP A 9 -63.23 12.89 10.64
C ASP A 9 -62.06 12.19 11.34
N LEU A 10 -62.18 10.87 11.58
CA LEU A 10 -61.11 10.05 12.14
C LEU A 10 -59.96 9.88 11.15
N LEU A 11 -60.26 9.68 9.86
CA LEU A 11 -59.26 9.60 8.79
C LEU A 11 -58.52 10.94 8.62
N HIS A 12 -59.24 12.06 8.58
CA HIS A 12 -58.65 13.39 8.52
C HIS A 12 -57.75 13.68 9.73
N ALA A 13 -58.17 13.30 10.93
CA ALA A 13 -57.34 13.44 12.13
C ALA A 13 -56.06 12.59 12.07
N GLN A 14 -56.13 11.36 11.54
CA GLN A 14 -54.96 10.49 11.38
C GLN A 14 -53.97 11.01 10.32
N VAL A 15 -54.48 11.54 9.20
CA VAL A 15 -53.65 12.14 8.16
C VAL A 15 -52.97 13.41 8.68
N ALA A 16 -53.70 14.28 9.37
CA ALA A 16 -53.13 15.47 10.01
C ALA A 16 -52.00 15.10 10.98
N GLN A 17 -52.20 14.09 11.83
CA GLN A 17 -51.18 13.62 12.77
C GLN A 17 -49.93 13.03 12.07
N ARG A 18 -50.08 12.41 10.90
CA ARG A 18 -48.93 11.93 10.10
C ARG A 18 -48.18 13.07 9.44
N VAL A 19 -48.88 14.06 8.89
CA VAL A 19 -48.28 15.27 8.30
C VAL A 19 -47.52 16.04 9.36
N ASP A 20 -48.06 16.19 10.56
CA ASP A 20 -47.39 16.88 11.66
C ASP A 20 -46.13 16.13 12.14
N ARG A 21 -46.18 14.79 12.19
CA ARG A 21 -44.98 13.98 12.47
C ARG A 21 -43.91 14.17 11.40
N LEU A 22 -44.27 14.15 10.12
CA LEU A 22 -43.33 14.38 9.02
C LEU A 22 -42.75 15.81 9.04
N ARG A 23 -43.58 16.82 9.34
CA ARG A 23 -43.11 18.20 9.53
C ARG A 23 -42.10 18.30 10.67
N MET A 24 -42.38 17.68 11.82
CA MET A 24 -41.46 17.67 12.96
C MET A 24 -40.15 16.95 12.64
N SER A 25 -40.19 15.83 11.92
CA SER A 25 -38.99 15.12 11.43
C SER A 25 -38.19 15.96 10.44
N LEU A 26 -38.85 16.66 9.51
CA LEU A 26 -38.19 17.53 8.53
C LEU A 26 -37.54 18.74 9.20
N VAL A 27 -38.22 19.35 10.17
CA VAL A 27 -37.66 20.45 11.00
C VAL A 27 -36.44 19.96 11.79
N GLY A 28 -36.51 18.75 12.36
CA GLY A 28 -35.38 18.12 13.04
C GLY A 28 -34.19 17.86 12.10
N LEU A 29 -34.45 17.37 10.89
CA LEU A 29 -33.43 17.14 9.87
C LEU A 29 -32.79 18.46 9.41
N ALA A 30 -33.60 19.49 9.16
CA ALA A 30 -33.13 20.82 8.78
C ALA A 30 -32.28 21.47 9.89
N ALA A 31 -32.70 21.34 11.16
CA ALA A 31 -31.94 21.83 12.29
C ALA A 31 -30.59 21.10 12.47
N ASN A 32 -30.56 19.79 12.23
CA ASN A 32 -29.34 18.98 12.26
C ASN A 32 -28.41 19.30 11.09
N ALA A 33 -28.95 19.50 9.89
CA ALA A 33 -28.19 19.95 8.72
C ALA A 33 -27.61 21.35 8.95
N LEU A 34 -28.39 22.29 9.51
CA LEU A 34 -27.92 23.62 9.90
C LEU A 34 -26.83 23.55 10.97
N ARG A 35 -26.93 22.64 11.95
CA ARG A 35 -25.85 22.39 12.93
C ARG A 35 -24.62 21.80 12.26
N ALA A 36 -24.75 20.83 11.36
CA ALA A 36 -23.64 20.25 10.63
C ALA A 36 -22.93 21.31 9.77
N VAL A 37 -23.68 22.14 9.05
CA VAL A 37 -23.15 23.28 8.29
C VAL A 37 -22.51 24.32 9.22
N ARG A 38 -23.07 24.57 10.41
CA ARG A 38 -22.43 25.43 11.41
C ARG A 38 -21.15 24.83 11.94
N VAL A 39 -21.11 23.53 12.22
CA VAL A 39 -19.91 22.84 12.69
C VAL A 39 -18.82 22.93 11.63
N LEU A 40 -19.16 22.65 10.37
CA LEU A 40 -18.25 22.82 9.22
C LEU A 40 -17.76 24.27 9.08
N LYS A 41 -18.66 25.27 9.22
CA LYS A 41 -18.29 26.70 9.24
C LYS A 41 -17.48 27.11 10.47
N THR A 42 -17.65 26.47 11.62
CA THR A 42 -16.82 26.72 12.82
C THR A 42 -15.48 26.00 12.75
N CYS A 43 -15.33 25.00 11.87
CA CYS A 43 -14.03 24.43 11.50
C CYS A 43 -13.24 25.35 10.54
N GLU A 44 -13.90 26.30 9.88
CA GLU A 44 -13.25 27.43 9.24
C GLU A 44 -13.00 28.50 10.31
N HIS A 45 -11.77 28.51 10.84
CA HIS A 45 -11.33 29.56 11.75
C HIS A 45 -11.62 30.93 11.09
N PRO A 46 -12.31 31.88 11.75
CA PRO A 46 -12.72 33.14 11.12
C PRO A 46 -11.55 34.04 10.69
N HIS A 47 -10.33 33.73 11.15
CA HIS A 47 -9.08 34.33 10.68
C HIS A 47 -8.24 33.40 9.79
N ARG A 48 -8.79 32.30 9.30
CA ARG A 48 -8.08 31.43 8.36
C ARG A 48 -7.83 32.27 7.09
N PRO A 49 -6.58 32.52 6.71
CA PRO A 49 -6.30 33.18 5.44
C PRO A 49 -6.92 32.35 4.32
N ASP A 50 -7.38 33.02 3.26
CA ASP A 50 -7.73 32.30 2.05
C ASP A 50 -6.50 31.51 1.59
N VAL A 51 -6.68 30.23 1.25
CA VAL A 51 -5.56 29.32 0.93
C VAL A 51 -4.79 29.87 -0.28
N ASP A 52 -5.47 30.62 -1.14
CA ASP A 52 -4.93 31.27 -2.33
C ASP A 52 -4.68 32.79 -2.14
N SER A 53 -4.72 33.30 -0.90
CA SER A 53 -4.55 34.75 -0.60
C SER A 53 -3.18 35.34 -0.95
N GLY A 54 -2.23 34.52 -1.40
CA GLY A 54 -0.93 34.97 -1.87
C GLY A 54 -0.53 34.26 -3.14
N LEU A 55 -0.04 35.01 -4.13
CA LEU A 55 0.83 34.47 -5.16
C LEU A 55 2.13 34.03 -4.48
N LEU A 56 2.12 32.87 -3.84
CA LEU A 56 3.35 32.26 -3.36
C LEU A 56 4.19 31.98 -4.59
N ASN A 57 5.36 32.62 -4.66
CA ASN A 57 6.38 32.21 -5.63
C ASN A 57 6.62 30.69 -5.44
N GLU A 58 7.00 29.94 -6.48
CA GLU A 58 7.25 28.48 -6.32
C GLU A 58 8.24 28.17 -5.16
N ARG A 59 9.14 29.12 -4.88
CA ARG A 59 10.11 29.12 -3.77
C ARG A 59 9.54 29.40 -2.38
N GLU A 60 8.31 29.87 -2.28
CA GLU A 60 7.57 30.14 -1.03
C GLU A 60 6.41 29.17 -0.84
N GLY A 61 6.09 28.37 -1.87
CA GLY A 61 5.06 27.36 -1.85
C GLY A 61 5.43 26.07 -1.08
N PRO A 62 4.52 25.08 -1.05
CA PRO A 62 4.70 23.82 -0.33
C PRO A 62 5.97 23.03 -0.71
N GLN A 63 6.41 23.16 -1.97
CA GLN A 63 7.56 22.45 -2.52
C GLN A 63 8.91 23.18 -2.32
N SER A 64 8.90 24.37 -1.72
CA SER A 64 10.08 25.23 -1.49
C SER A 64 11.28 24.49 -0.88
N ARG A 65 11.04 23.64 0.13
CA ARG A 65 12.09 22.85 0.80
C ARG A 65 12.70 21.80 -0.12
N MET A 66 11.92 21.24 -1.04
CA MET A 66 12.41 20.27 -2.01
C MET A 66 13.24 20.96 -3.09
N LEU A 67 12.74 22.10 -3.61
CA LEU A 67 13.45 22.96 -4.56
C LEU A 67 14.77 23.50 -3.98
N ALA A 68 14.82 23.85 -2.68
CA ALA A 68 16.06 24.29 -2.04
C ALA A 68 17.16 23.20 -2.01
N ASN A 69 16.79 21.91 -1.98
CA ASN A 69 17.74 20.80 -2.13
C ASN A 69 18.19 20.61 -3.59
N ASN A 70 17.33 20.98 -4.55
CA ASN A 70 17.66 21.06 -5.98
C ASN A 70 18.78 22.09 -6.21
N ASP A 71 18.60 23.29 -5.67
CA ASP A 71 19.56 24.41 -5.79
C ASP A 71 20.95 24.06 -5.20
N ARG A 72 20.99 23.25 -4.14
CA ARG A 72 22.24 22.77 -3.52
C ARG A 72 22.93 21.67 -4.32
N GLY A 73 22.28 21.13 -5.35
CA GLY A 73 22.78 20.04 -6.18
C GLY A 73 22.80 18.67 -5.50
N VAL A 74 22.13 18.51 -4.35
CA VAL A 74 22.04 17.23 -3.61
C VAL A 74 21.04 16.30 -4.30
N ILE A 75 19.88 16.85 -4.64
CA ILE A 75 18.87 16.22 -5.49
C ILE A 75 18.90 17.03 -6.79
N LYS A 76 18.73 16.39 -7.94
CA LYS A 76 18.68 17.09 -9.23
C LYS A 76 17.34 16.83 -9.89
N ASP A 77 16.81 17.82 -10.58
CA ASP A 77 15.59 17.73 -11.37
C ASP A 77 14.40 17.21 -10.55
N VAL A 78 14.19 17.79 -9.36
CA VAL A 78 13.10 17.45 -8.42
C VAL A 78 11.73 17.48 -9.11
N GLU A 79 11.57 18.39 -10.05
CA GLU A 79 10.36 18.61 -10.86
C GLU A 79 9.96 17.34 -11.63
N ARG A 80 10.92 16.45 -11.94
CA ARG A 80 10.63 15.16 -12.57
C ARG A 80 9.66 14.30 -11.75
N LEU A 81 9.59 14.49 -10.43
CA LEU A 81 8.68 13.75 -9.55
C LEU A 81 7.21 13.91 -9.96
N GLN A 82 6.83 15.07 -10.52
CA GLN A 82 5.49 15.34 -11.05
C GLN A 82 5.14 14.49 -12.28
N GLY A 83 6.15 13.93 -12.97
CA GLY A 83 5.95 12.98 -14.08
C GLY A 83 6.03 11.51 -13.66
N MET A 84 6.17 11.22 -12.36
CA MET A 84 6.32 9.85 -11.85
C MET A 84 5.04 9.37 -11.18
N SER A 85 4.96 8.05 -11.00
CA SER A 85 3.84 7.41 -10.31
C SER A 85 4.30 6.41 -9.25
N ILE A 86 3.46 6.20 -8.25
CA ILE A 86 3.62 5.10 -7.28
C ILE A 86 2.34 4.28 -7.18
N LEU A 87 2.48 3.00 -6.84
CA LEU A 87 1.38 2.14 -6.42
C LEU A 87 1.63 1.70 -4.98
N VAL A 88 0.66 1.91 -4.10
CA VAL A 88 0.70 1.45 -2.70
C VAL A 88 -0.25 0.27 -2.53
N VAL A 89 0.31 -0.91 -2.26
CA VAL A 89 -0.42 -2.15 -1.99
C VAL A 89 -0.51 -2.38 -0.48
N GLY A 90 -1.71 -2.24 0.06
CA GLY A 90 -2.02 -2.30 1.48
C GLY A 90 -1.97 -0.93 2.14
N LEU A 91 -3.13 -0.47 2.62
CA LEU A 91 -3.33 0.81 3.30
C LEU A 91 -3.46 0.61 4.81
N ASN A 92 -2.45 -0.04 5.39
CA ASN A 92 -2.21 0.00 6.84
C ASN A 92 -1.51 1.33 7.22
N GLY A 93 -1.05 1.47 8.47
CA GLY A 93 -0.35 2.67 8.92
C GLY A 93 0.84 3.02 8.01
N MET A 94 1.64 2.03 7.63
CA MET A 94 2.79 2.25 6.73
C MET A 94 2.38 2.72 5.33
N GLY A 95 1.42 2.03 4.69
CA GLY A 95 0.97 2.35 3.34
C GLY A 95 0.34 3.75 3.25
N CYS A 96 -0.48 4.11 4.23
CA CYS A 96 -1.06 5.44 4.34
C CYS A 96 0.02 6.52 4.49
N MET A 97 1.03 6.31 5.33
CA MET A 97 2.13 7.25 5.51
C MET A 97 2.99 7.41 4.25
N ILE A 98 3.24 6.32 3.51
CA ILE A 98 3.95 6.39 2.22
C ILE A 98 3.14 7.24 1.23
N ALA A 99 1.85 6.95 1.08
CA ALA A 99 0.98 7.68 0.16
C ALA A 99 0.91 9.18 0.51
N GLU A 100 0.75 9.52 1.78
CA GLU A 100 0.76 10.91 2.24
C GLU A 100 2.11 11.59 2.00
N THR A 101 3.21 10.92 2.29
CA THR A 101 4.57 11.46 2.10
C THR A 101 4.79 11.85 0.64
N TYR A 102 4.38 11.01 -0.31
CA TYR A 102 4.51 11.30 -1.72
C TYR A 102 3.52 12.34 -2.24
N CYS A 103 2.29 12.37 -1.71
CA CYS A 103 1.31 13.39 -2.01
C CYS A 103 1.83 14.79 -1.63
N ARG A 104 2.39 14.92 -0.41
CA ARG A 104 3.04 16.15 0.06
C ARG A 104 4.29 16.51 -0.73
N SER A 105 4.96 15.51 -1.31
CA SER A 105 6.13 15.70 -2.16
C SER A 105 5.79 16.18 -3.56
N GLY A 106 4.51 16.18 -3.96
CA GLY A 106 4.09 16.59 -5.30
C GLY A 106 4.37 15.54 -6.38
N ILE A 107 4.23 14.25 -6.05
CA ILE A 107 4.29 13.21 -7.08
C ILE A 107 3.14 13.34 -8.07
N GLY A 108 3.35 12.97 -9.34
CA GLY A 108 2.29 13.08 -10.35
C GLY A 108 1.07 12.21 -10.07
N THR A 109 1.29 10.92 -9.77
CA THR A 109 0.17 9.98 -9.60
C THR A 109 0.39 8.98 -8.46
N ILE A 110 -0.65 8.71 -7.68
CA ILE A 110 -0.69 7.70 -6.63
C ILE A 110 -1.83 6.72 -6.91
N PHE A 111 -1.47 5.46 -7.17
CA PHE A 111 -2.42 4.36 -7.23
C PHE A 111 -2.55 3.72 -5.85
N LEU A 112 -3.78 3.57 -5.38
CA LEU A 112 -4.12 2.95 -4.10
C LEU A 112 -4.69 1.57 -4.33
N CYS A 113 -4.23 0.56 -3.61
CA CYS A 113 -4.76 -0.79 -3.73
C CYS A 113 -4.91 -1.46 -2.36
N ASP A 114 -6.14 -1.54 -1.87
CA ASP A 114 -6.54 -2.25 -0.66
C ASP A 114 -7.98 -2.74 -0.85
N ASN A 115 -8.33 -3.89 -0.28
CA ASN A 115 -9.67 -4.50 -0.40
C ASN A 115 -10.41 -4.58 0.96
N SER A 116 -9.98 -3.78 1.94
CA SER A 116 -10.53 -3.73 3.30
C SER A 116 -11.26 -2.43 3.60
N ASN A 117 -12.17 -2.51 4.57
CA ASN A 117 -12.74 -1.34 5.21
C ASN A 117 -11.88 -0.88 6.39
N VAL A 118 -12.12 0.32 6.88
CA VAL A 118 -11.52 0.83 8.11
C VAL A 118 -12.18 0.15 9.31
N PHE A 119 -11.37 -0.46 10.16
CA PHE A 119 -11.81 -1.08 11.40
C PHE A 119 -11.42 -0.22 12.61
N LYS A 120 -12.08 -0.43 13.76
CA LYS A 120 -11.70 0.26 15.02
C LYS A 120 -10.23 0.04 15.40
N ALA A 121 -9.67 -1.13 15.08
CA ALA A 121 -8.27 -1.44 15.33
C ALA A 121 -7.31 -0.56 14.51
N ASP A 122 -7.75 0.01 13.38
CA ASP A 122 -6.94 0.91 12.56
C ASP A 122 -6.82 2.31 13.18
N LEU A 123 -7.67 2.68 14.13
CA LEU A 123 -7.61 3.97 14.83
C LEU A 123 -6.39 4.09 15.74
N GLY A 124 -5.80 2.97 16.14
CA GLY A 124 -4.53 2.92 16.85
C GLY A 124 -3.32 3.12 15.94
N ARG A 125 -3.52 3.25 14.63
CA ARG A 125 -2.49 3.55 13.62
C ARG A 125 -2.63 4.99 13.16
N MET A 126 -1.62 5.50 12.47
CA MET A 126 -1.75 6.80 11.80
C MET A 126 -2.78 6.75 10.69
N PHE A 127 -3.29 7.94 10.34
CA PHE A 127 -4.17 8.26 9.22
C PHE A 127 -5.68 8.24 9.52
N PHE A 128 -6.27 7.12 9.96
CA PHE A 128 -7.73 6.99 10.05
C PHE A 128 -8.36 7.70 11.27
N ARG A 129 -9.58 8.21 11.09
CA ARG A 129 -10.35 8.89 12.14
C ARG A 129 -11.49 7.99 12.64
N PRO A 130 -12.04 8.24 13.85
CA PRO A 130 -13.20 7.48 14.34
C PRO A 130 -14.38 7.44 13.36
N ASP A 131 -14.61 8.55 12.64
CA ASP A 131 -15.68 8.68 11.66
C ASP A 131 -15.43 7.87 10.36
N SER A 132 -14.19 7.47 10.11
CA SER A 132 -13.79 6.65 8.96
C SER A 132 -14.22 5.18 9.09
N VAL A 133 -14.54 4.72 10.30
CA VAL A 133 -14.84 3.29 10.57
C VAL A 133 -16.03 2.81 9.74
N GLY A 134 -15.82 1.74 8.99
CA GLY A 134 -16.83 1.13 8.12
C GLY A 134 -16.72 1.54 6.65
N TYR A 135 -16.08 2.67 6.33
CA TYR A 135 -15.78 3.08 4.95
C TYR A 135 -14.61 2.27 4.38
N THR A 136 -14.47 2.26 3.06
CA THR A 136 -13.34 1.63 2.38
C THR A 136 -12.05 2.39 2.69
N ARG A 137 -10.95 1.69 2.98
CA ARG A 137 -9.66 2.36 3.22
C ARG A 137 -9.19 3.20 2.04
N MET A 138 -9.37 2.70 0.81
CA MET A 138 -8.99 3.43 -0.41
C MET A 138 -9.74 4.76 -0.52
N GLY A 139 -11.06 4.79 -0.32
CA GLY A 139 -11.85 6.03 -0.38
C GLY A 139 -11.49 7.06 0.70
N GLU A 140 -11.22 6.61 1.93
CA GLU A 140 -10.79 7.51 3.01
C GLU A 140 -9.40 8.10 2.72
N VAL A 141 -8.47 7.27 2.24
CA VAL A 141 -7.13 7.70 1.85
C VAL A 141 -7.18 8.67 0.68
N GLU A 142 -7.91 8.34 -0.39
CA GLU A 142 -8.09 9.24 -1.53
C GLU A 142 -8.63 10.61 -1.12
N SER A 143 -9.71 10.64 -0.33
CA SER A 143 -10.34 11.89 0.13
C SER A 143 -9.36 12.74 0.93
N MET A 144 -8.57 12.12 1.81
CA MET A 144 -7.57 12.82 2.61
C MET A 144 -6.39 13.31 1.78
N LEU A 145 -5.89 12.53 0.83
CA LEU A 145 -4.79 12.93 -0.05
C LEU A 145 -5.21 14.10 -0.97
N HIS A 146 -6.43 14.06 -1.50
CA HIS A 146 -6.96 15.16 -2.31
C HIS A 146 -7.09 16.47 -1.51
N ALA A 147 -7.44 16.38 -0.22
CA ALA A 147 -7.45 17.52 0.69
C ALA A 147 -6.05 18.04 1.05
N ILE A 148 -5.00 17.23 0.87
CA ILE A 148 -3.60 17.61 1.13
C ILE A 148 -2.98 18.30 -0.08
N ASN A 149 -3.16 17.74 -1.28
CA ASN A 149 -2.59 18.26 -2.51
C ASN A 149 -3.48 17.90 -3.71
N HIS A 150 -4.12 18.89 -4.31
CA HIS A 150 -5.04 18.72 -5.44
C HIS A 150 -4.34 18.49 -6.77
N ASP A 151 -3.04 18.80 -6.88
CA ASP A 151 -2.24 18.58 -8.09
C ASP A 151 -1.89 17.10 -8.31
N VAL A 152 -1.97 16.29 -7.25
CA VAL A 152 -1.63 14.87 -7.30
C VAL A 152 -2.84 14.07 -7.75
N HIS A 153 -2.69 13.35 -8.87
CA HIS A 153 -3.73 12.42 -9.31
C HIS A 153 -3.75 11.19 -8.41
N VAL A 154 -4.87 10.92 -7.76
CA VAL A 154 -5.06 9.74 -6.91
C VAL A 154 -6.10 8.82 -7.54
N GLU A 155 -5.82 7.53 -7.57
CA GLU A 155 -6.68 6.56 -8.25
C GLU A 155 -6.78 5.23 -7.48
N GLN A 156 -8.00 4.69 -7.37
CA GLN A 156 -8.25 3.42 -6.67
C GLN A 156 -8.21 2.21 -7.61
N LEU A 157 -7.27 1.30 -7.38
CA LEU A 157 -7.16 0.04 -8.09
C LEU A 157 -7.90 -1.08 -7.34
N HIS A 158 -9.06 -1.45 -7.84
CA HIS A 158 -9.87 -2.53 -7.29
C HIS A 158 -9.41 -3.89 -7.84
N VAL A 159 -8.47 -4.53 -7.14
CA VAL A 159 -7.92 -5.80 -7.59
C VAL A 159 -7.86 -6.82 -6.46
N ASP A 160 -8.28 -8.06 -6.76
CA ASP A 160 -8.23 -9.17 -5.82
C ASP A 160 -6.88 -9.88 -5.90
N PHE A 161 -6.05 -9.72 -4.87
CA PHE A 161 -4.70 -10.29 -4.80
C PHE A 161 -4.68 -11.81 -4.57
N PHE A 162 -5.81 -12.44 -4.29
CA PHE A 162 -5.92 -13.90 -4.10
C PHE A 162 -6.34 -14.64 -5.37
N ASP A 163 -6.68 -13.91 -6.43
CA ASP A 163 -7.00 -14.48 -7.73
C ASP A 163 -5.74 -14.51 -8.60
N ALA A 164 -5.29 -15.69 -9.02
CA ALA A 164 -4.12 -15.86 -9.88
C ALA A 164 -4.25 -15.12 -11.24
N ALA A 165 -5.45 -14.75 -11.68
CA ALA A 165 -5.65 -13.89 -12.86
C ALA A 165 -5.23 -12.43 -12.64
N TRP A 166 -4.96 -12.03 -11.39
CA TRP A 166 -4.60 -10.67 -11.00
C TRP A 166 -3.32 -10.15 -11.65
N CYS A 167 -2.23 -10.93 -11.68
CA CYS A 167 -0.96 -10.46 -12.29
C CYS A 167 -1.16 -10.07 -13.76
N ARG A 168 -2.06 -10.79 -14.45
CA ARG A 168 -2.44 -10.50 -15.84
C ARG A 168 -3.28 -9.22 -15.95
N ARG A 169 -4.18 -8.97 -14.99
CA ARG A 169 -4.96 -7.72 -14.92
C ARG A 169 -4.07 -6.51 -14.64
N LEU A 170 -3.10 -6.60 -13.74
CA LEU A 170 -2.14 -5.50 -13.54
C LEU A 170 -1.42 -5.11 -14.84
N ASN A 171 -1.03 -6.10 -15.66
CA ASN A 171 -0.43 -5.85 -16.98
C ASN A 171 -1.38 -5.21 -18.01
N VAL A 172 -2.68 -5.21 -17.77
CA VAL A 172 -3.68 -4.50 -18.58
C VAL A 172 -3.92 -3.11 -18.01
N VAL A 173 -4.01 -3.02 -16.69
CA VAL A 173 -4.30 -1.78 -15.93
C VAL A 173 -3.14 -0.80 -15.98
N LEU A 174 -1.90 -1.27 -15.78
CA LEU A 174 -0.70 -0.44 -15.66
C LEU A 174 0.14 -0.43 -16.94
N ARG A 175 -0.47 -0.62 -18.12
CA ARG A 175 0.29 -0.59 -19.38
C ARG A 175 0.97 0.77 -19.54
N PRO A 176 2.30 0.80 -19.68
CA PRO A 176 2.97 2.01 -20.16
C PRO A 176 2.35 2.40 -21.50
N ALA A 177 2.09 3.69 -21.70
CA ALA A 177 1.64 4.21 -22.98
C ALA A 177 2.56 3.70 -24.10
N GLN A 178 2.12 2.72 -24.89
CA GLN A 178 2.73 2.45 -26.17
C GLN A 178 2.41 3.65 -27.06
N ARG A 179 3.46 4.29 -27.58
CA ARG A 179 3.35 5.35 -28.59
C ARG A 179 2.33 4.90 -29.65
N PRO A 180 1.31 5.69 -30.00
CA PRO A 180 0.17 5.19 -30.78
C PRO A 180 0.64 4.75 -32.17
N THR A 181 0.81 3.45 -32.37
CA THR A 181 0.98 2.87 -33.72
C THR A 181 -0.37 2.31 -34.16
N ARG A 182 -1.08 3.14 -34.93
CA ARG A 182 -2.29 2.85 -35.72
C ARG A 182 -3.59 2.57 -34.95
N PRO A 183 -4.73 3.16 -35.37
CA PRO A 183 -6.03 2.79 -34.82
C PRO A 183 -6.42 1.39 -35.30
N SER A 184 -6.57 0.46 -34.36
CA SER A 184 -7.17 -0.87 -34.57
C SER A 184 -8.64 -0.82 -34.19
N THR A 185 -9.51 -1.08 -35.16
CA THR A 185 -10.95 -1.24 -35.00
C THR A 185 -11.28 -2.58 -34.34
N SER A 186 -11.29 -2.66 -33.01
CA SER A 186 -11.95 -3.74 -32.28
C SER A 186 -12.88 -3.16 -31.20
N PRO A 187 -14.12 -3.63 -31.05
CA PRO A 187 -15.11 -3.00 -30.16
C PRO A 187 -15.06 -3.47 -28.69
N PHE A 188 -13.93 -3.99 -28.20
CA PHE A 188 -13.83 -4.60 -26.86
C PHE A 188 -12.59 -4.19 -26.04
N ALA A 189 -11.94 -3.07 -26.36
CA ALA A 189 -10.81 -2.55 -25.59
C ALA A 189 -11.09 -1.15 -25.03
N GLU A 190 -12.10 -1.03 -24.18
CA GLU A 190 -12.16 0.10 -23.23
C GLU A 190 -11.10 -0.15 -22.16
N GLY A 191 -9.93 0.49 -22.32
CA GLY A 191 -8.93 0.55 -21.26
C GLY A 191 -9.50 1.31 -20.07
N LEU A 192 -9.58 0.67 -18.91
CA LEU A 192 -10.16 1.25 -17.69
C LEU A 192 -9.39 2.46 -17.13
N PHE A 193 -8.23 2.85 -17.69
CA PHE A 193 -7.34 3.86 -17.12
C PHE A 193 -6.70 4.76 -18.17
N THR A 194 -6.77 6.06 -17.94
CA THR A 194 -6.11 7.10 -18.74
C THR A 194 -4.64 7.21 -18.32
N THR A 195 -3.75 6.71 -19.17
CA THR A 195 -2.32 7.08 -19.27
C THR A 195 -1.49 7.04 -17.98
N THR A 196 -0.78 5.94 -17.73
CA THR A 196 0.35 5.93 -16.78
C THR A 196 1.64 6.39 -17.47
N PRO A 197 2.23 7.55 -17.11
CA PRO A 197 3.61 7.83 -17.49
C PRO A 197 4.56 7.05 -16.56
N PRO A 198 5.47 6.21 -17.09
CA PRO A 198 6.62 5.74 -16.32
C PRO A 198 7.51 6.93 -15.93
N PRO A 199 8.22 6.86 -14.78
CA PRO A 199 8.48 5.68 -13.96
C PRO A 199 7.44 5.42 -12.86
N LEU A 200 7.07 4.14 -12.70
CA LEU A 200 6.23 3.61 -11.61
C LEU A 200 7.12 2.88 -10.59
N VAL A 201 6.90 3.11 -9.29
CA VAL A 201 7.45 2.28 -8.20
C VAL A 201 6.31 1.67 -7.38
N VAL A 202 6.40 0.38 -7.05
CA VAL A 202 5.39 -0.28 -6.21
C VAL A 202 5.89 -0.41 -4.78
N PHE A 203 5.05 -0.01 -3.83
CA PHE A 203 5.20 -0.30 -2.41
C PHE A 203 4.29 -1.46 -2.02
N LEU A 204 4.89 -2.50 -1.46
CA LEU A 204 4.17 -3.58 -0.81
C LEU A 204 4.21 -3.35 0.69
N CYS A 205 3.06 -3.16 1.33
CA CYS A 205 2.94 -2.86 2.75
C CYS A 205 2.14 -3.93 3.51
N VAL A 206 1.87 -5.07 2.86
CA VAL A 206 1.26 -6.25 3.49
C VAL A 206 2.29 -7.35 3.73
N ASP A 207 2.05 -8.15 4.76
CA ASP A 207 2.83 -9.35 5.08
C ASP A 207 2.06 -10.61 4.69
N GLU A 208 1.84 -10.79 3.40
CA GLU A 208 1.19 -11.99 2.86
C GLU A 208 2.06 -12.65 1.80
N VAL A 209 2.31 -13.95 1.97
CA VAL A 209 3.30 -14.70 1.18
C VAL A 209 2.85 -14.87 -0.28
N HIS A 210 1.56 -15.13 -0.52
CA HIS A 210 1.02 -15.27 -1.86
C HIS A 210 1.10 -13.94 -2.65
N VAL A 211 0.63 -12.84 -2.07
CA VAL A 211 0.70 -11.48 -2.63
C VAL A 211 2.15 -11.08 -2.90
N THR A 212 3.06 -11.37 -1.95
CA THR A 212 4.50 -11.09 -2.13
C THR A 212 5.07 -11.86 -3.32
N LYS A 213 4.74 -13.15 -3.48
CA LYS A 213 5.20 -13.97 -4.62
C LYS A 213 4.65 -13.43 -5.94
N CYS A 214 3.35 -13.17 -6.01
CA CYS A 214 2.69 -12.66 -7.22
C CYS A 214 3.25 -11.30 -7.65
N LEU A 215 3.38 -10.33 -6.73
CA LEU A 215 3.98 -9.03 -7.02
C LEU A 215 5.45 -9.14 -7.41
N ASN A 216 6.21 -10.02 -6.77
CA ASN A 216 7.62 -10.23 -7.08
C ASN A 216 7.80 -10.75 -8.51
N GLU A 217 7.01 -11.74 -8.93
CA GLU A 217 7.03 -12.27 -10.30
C GLU A 217 6.64 -11.19 -11.31
N TRP A 218 5.52 -10.50 -11.08
CA TRP A 218 5.06 -9.41 -11.92
C TRP A 218 6.11 -8.29 -12.08
N ALA A 219 6.75 -7.87 -10.98
CA ALA A 219 7.79 -6.84 -10.98
C ALA A 219 9.03 -7.27 -11.78
N LEU A 220 9.43 -8.54 -11.69
CA LEU A 220 10.54 -9.08 -12.47
C LEU A 220 10.21 -9.20 -13.96
N GLU A 221 8.97 -9.56 -14.32
CA GLU A 221 8.55 -9.61 -15.73
C GLU A 221 8.51 -8.21 -16.35
N THR A 222 7.93 -7.24 -15.63
CA THR A 222 7.65 -5.88 -16.15
C THR A 222 8.79 -4.89 -15.95
N ASN A 223 9.84 -5.25 -15.20
CA ASN A 223 10.94 -4.35 -14.82
C ASN A 223 10.53 -3.21 -13.87
N VAL A 224 9.43 -3.35 -13.15
CA VAL A 224 8.96 -2.32 -12.22
C VAL A 224 9.67 -2.50 -10.87
N PRO A 225 10.33 -1.45 -10.33
CA PRO A 225 10.90 -1.49 -8.98
C PRO A 225 9.85 -1.79 -7.92
N LEU A 226 10.20 -2.68 -6.98
CA LEU A 226 9.33 -3.09 -5.89
C LEU A 226 10.02 -2.85 -4.55
N VAL A 227 9.35 -2.15 -3.64
CA VAL A 227 9.81 -1.85 -2.27
C VAL A 227 8.84 -2.48 -1.29
N HIS A 228 9.29 -3.49 -0.56
CA HIS A 228 8.50 -4.18 0.46
C HIS A 228 8.85 -3.64 1.84
N ALA A 229 7.88 -3.04 2.53
CA ALA A 229 7.99 -2.59 3.91
C ALA A 229 7.18 -3.50 4.81
N LYS A 230 7.81 -4.05 5.86
CA LYS A 230 7.20 -5.00 6.78
C LYS A 230 7.61 -4.71 8.22
N MET A 231 6.65 -4.78 9.13
CA MET A 231 6.92 -4.77 10.57
C MET A 231 7.38 -6.15 11.05
N GLY A 232 8.29 -6.16 12.02
CA GLY A 232 8.70 -7.35 12.75
C GLY A 232 7.57 -7.89 13.63
N PRO A 233 7.65 -9.16 14.05
CA PRO A 233 6.64 -9.79 14.89
C PRO A 233 6.51 -9.14 16.29
N ASP A 234 7.56 -8.45 16.73
CA ASP A 234 7.60 -7.67 17.98
C ASP A 234 6.88 -6.31 17.87
N GLY A 235 6.59 -5.84 16.64
CA GLY A 235 5.97 -4.54 16.38
C GLY A 235 6.85 -3.32 16.67
N LEU A 236 8.11 -3.57 17.09
CA LEU A 236 9.11 -2.55 17.44
C LEU A 236 10.30 -2.57 16.48
N SER A 237 10.37 -3.56 15.59
CA SER A 237 11.36 -3.63 14.51
C SER A 237 10.66 -3.68 13.14
N GLY A 238 11.41 -3.49 12.06
CA GLY A 238 10.88 -3.64 10.72
C GLY A 238 11.95 -3.74 9.65
N THR A 239 11.56 -4.21 8.47
CA THR A 239 12.44 -4.40 7.33
C THR A 239 11.91 -3.70 6.09
N VAL A 240 12.84 -3.21 5.29
CA VAL A 240 12.58 -2.65 3.97
C VAL A 240 13.47 -3.37 2.96
N VAL A 241 12.84 -4.05 2.01
CA VAL A 241 13.52 -4.78 0.93
C VAL A 241 13.22 -4.10 -0.39
N THR A 242 14.25 -3.78 -1.17
CA THR A 242 14.10 -3.14 -2.48
C THR A 242 14.61 -4.06 -3.59
N SER A 243 13.71 -4.42 -4.50
CA SER A 243 13.96 -5.28 -5.65
C SER A 243 13.91 -4.46 -6.94
N ILE A 244 15.04 -4.41 -7.63
CA ILE A 244 15.17 -3.78 -8.95
C ILE A 244 15.84 -4.79 -9.87
N ARG A 245 15.12 -5.20 -10.91
CA ARG A 245 15.59 -6.19 -11.88
C ARG A 245 16.94 -5.79 -12.49
N GLY A 246 17.84 -6.76 -12.61
CA GLY A 246 19.21 -6.61 -13.09
C GLY A 246 20.17 -5.94 -12.09
N LYS A 247 19.68 -5.27 -11.04
CA LYS A 247 20.51 -4.50 -10.10
C LYS A 247 20.55 -5.10 -8.71
N MET A 248 19.45 -5.70 -8.25
CA MET A 248 19.24 -6.12 -6.87
C MET A 248 18.54 -7.48 -6.82
N ARG A 249 18.70 -8.20 -5.71
CA ARG A 249 18.02 -9.49 -5.50
C ARG A 249 16.52 -9.25 -5.32
N CYS A 250 15.72 -10.23 -5.72
CA CYS A 250 14.26 -10.15 -5.61
C CYS A 250 13.78 -10.33 -4.16
N LEU A 251 12.52 -10.04 -3.86
CA LEU A 251 11.97 -10.15 -2.50
C LEU A 251 12.10 -11.58 -1.94
N LEU A 252 11.89 -12.59 -2.77
CA LEU A 252 11.97 -13.99 -2.35
C LEU A 252 13.38 -14.45 -1.96
N CYS A 253 14.43 -13.67 -2.29
CA CYS A 253 15.78 -13.93 -1.78
C CYS A 253 15.92 -13.60 -0.29
N TYR A 254 15.04 -12.76 0.25
CA TYR A 254 15.07 -12.28 1.63
C TYR A 254 14.00 -12.94 2.50
N GLN A 255 13.21 -13.86 1.95
CA GLN A 255 12.26 -14.65 2.73
C GLN A 255 12.96 -15.85 3.40
N PRO A 256 12.70 -16.13 4.69
CA PRO A 256 13.19 -17.33 5.34
C PRO A 256 12.58 -18.59 4.71
N ALA A 257 13.36 -19.67 4.59
CA ALA A 257 12.87 -20.95 4.08
C ALA A 257 11.76 -21.48 5.01
N THR A 258 10.53 -21.59 4.51
CA THR A 258 9.43 -22.20 5.25
C THR A 258 9.74 -23.69 5.47
N PRO A 259 9.85 -24.19 6.72
CA PRO A 259 9.97 -25.61 6.93
C PRO A 259 8.68 -26.30 6.47
N SER A 260 8.81 -27.21 5.52
CA SER A 260 7.73 -28.05 5.01
C SER A 260 7.34 -29.09 6.05
N SER A 261 6.60 -28.68 7.09
CA SER A 261 5.70 -29.52 7.91
C SER A 261 5.37 -28.80 9.22
N SER A 262 4.30 -28.04 9.22
CA SER A 262 3.28 -28.08 10.27
C SER A 262 2.21 -27.08 9.87
N GLN A 263 0.97 -27.55 9.80
CA GLN A 263 -0.16 -26.71 10.13
C GLN A 263 0.09 -26.22 11.56
N SER A 264 0.84 -25.12 11.73
CA SER A 264 0.91 -24.42 12.99
C SER A 264 -0.47 -23.80 13.15
N SER A 265 -1.29 -24.58 13.84
CA SER A 265 -2.55 -24.18 14.41
C SER A 265 -2.34 -22.78 15.00
N GLN A 266 -2.97 -21.77 14.40
CA GLN A 266 -3.36 -20.60 15.14
C GLN A 266 -4.33 -21.08 16.21
N ARG A 267 -3.79 -21.56 17.34
CA ARG A 267 -4.52 -21.64 18.60
C ARG A 267 -4.73 -20.20 19.01
N SER A 268 -5.75 -19.60 18.40
CA SER A 268 -6.56 -18.60 19.05
C SER A 268 -6.96 -19.21 20.39
N LEU A 269 -6.51 -18.62 21.49
CA LEU A 269 -7.05 -18.85 22.82
C LEU A 269 -8.53 -18.45 22.76
N ARG A 270 -9.38 -19.40 22.37
CA ARG A 270 -10.81 -19.33 22.56
C ARG A 270 -11.02 -19.48 24.07
N SER A 271 -11.41 -18.40 24.73
CA SER A 271 -12.14 -18.52 25.98
C SER A 271 -13.55 -19.00 25.66
N ASP A 272 -13.94 -20.08 26.33
CA ASP A 272 -15.21 -20.76 26.17
C ASP A 272 -16.41 -19.84 26.49
N SER A 273 -17.41 -19.84 25.62
CA SER A 273 -18.82 -19.92 26.05
C SER A 273 -19.76 -20.28 24.89
N ILE A 274 -20.24 -21.53 24.98
CA ILE A 274 -21.59 -22.03 24.67
C ILE A 274 -22.24 -21.65 23.32
N SER A 275 -22.40 -22.71 22.54
CA SER A 275 -23.09 -22.96 21.27
C SER A 275 -24.51 -22.39 21.07
N THR A 276 -24.78 -21.94 19.84
CA THR A 276 -25.93 -22.39 19.00
C THR A 276 -25.53 -22.33 17.51
N PRO A 277 -25.88 -23.32 16.66
CA PRO A 277 -25.54 -23.30 15.24
C PRO A 277 -26.71 -22.70 14.43
N SER A 278 -26.43 -21.70 13.60
CA SER A 278 -27.31 -21.41 12.46
C SER A 278 -26.49 -21.14 11.21
N SER A 279 -26.86 -21.88 10.17
CA SER A 279 -26.28 -21.95 8.85
C SER A 279 -26.58 -20.69 8.04
N SER A 280 -25.53 -20.00 7.59
CA SER A 280 -25.55 -19.24 6.33
C SER A 280 -24.12 -19.16 5.80
N ALA A 281 -23.86 -19.91 4.71
CA ALA A 281 -22.59 -19.84 4.00
C ALA A 281 -22.54 -18.51 3.22
N GLN A 282 -22.05 -17.46 3.86
CA GLN A 282 -21.66 -16.23 3.18
C GLN A 282 -20.29 -16.45 2.51
N LEU A 283 -20.22 -16.17 1.22
CA LEU A 283 -19.01 -16.18 0.43
C LEU A 283 -18.11 -15.02 0.90
N HIS A 284 -17.30 -15.24 1.94
CA HIS A 284 -16.38 -14.23 2.45
C HIS A 284 -15.30 -13.95 1.39
N LYS A 285 -15.38 -12.79 0.72
CA LYS A 285 -14.26 -12.25 -0.07
C LYS A 285 -13.02 -12.19 0.83
N LYS A 286 -11.91 -12.79 0.39
CA LYS A 286 -10.64 -12.77 1.14
C LYS A 286 -10.09 -11.34 1.12
N ALA A 287 -10.13 -10.66 2.25
CA ALA A 287 -9.45 -9.38 2.44
C ALA A 287 -7.93 -9.62 2.55
N LEU A 288 -7.12 -8.67 2.09
CA LEU A 288 -5.68 -8.64 2.36
C LEU A 288 -5.51 -8.76 3.88
N PRO A 289 -4.63 -9.66 4.37
CA PRO A 289 -4.52 -9.89 5.80
C PRO A 289 -4.03 -8.61 6.44
N ILE A 290 -4.94 -7.99 7.16
CA ILE A 290 -4.67 -6.90 8.08
C ILE A 290 -3.71 -7.48 9.11
N LEU A 291 -2.63 -6.76 9.42
CA LEU A 291 -1.89 -7.01 10.65
C LEU A 291 -2.93 -7.11 11.78
N PRO A 292 -3.15 -8.30 12.37
CA PRO A 292 -4.35 -8.57 13.16
C PRO A 292 -4.48 -7.54 14.28
N ALA A 293 -5.67 -7.38 14.86
CA ALA A 293 -5.87 -6.51 16.03
C ALA A 293 -4.94 -6.86 17.23
N SER A 294 -4.28 -8.03 17.18
CA SER A 294 -3.23 -8.50 18.08
C SER A 294 -1.80 -8.16 17.65
N SER A 295 -1.60 -7.38 16.58
CA SER A 295 -0.28 -6.93 16.14
C SER A 295 0.20 -5.82 17.06
N PRO A 296 1.37 -5.98 17.72
CA PRO A 296 1.90 -4.99 18.68
C PRO A 296 2.46 -3.72 18.02
N CYS A 297 2.23 -3.51 16.71
CA CYS A 297 2.80 -2.39 15.98
C CYS A 297 2.27 -1.06 16.51
N LEU A 298 3.17 -0.19 16.96
CA LEU A 298 2.82 1.17 17.33
C LEU A 298 3.03 2.12 16.14
N PRO A 299 2.23 3.20 16.03
CA PRO A 299 2.33 4.17 14.94
C PRO A 299 3.75 4.65 14.68
N MET A 300 4.51 4.92 15.74
CA MET A 300 5.86 5.47 15.66
C MET A 300 6.80 4.58 14.83
N PHE A 301 6.76 3.26 15.06
CA PHE A 301 7.62 2.30 14.36
C PHE A 301 7.15 2.09 12.92
N GLU A 302 5.83 2.02 12.68
CA GLU A 302 5.29 2.00 11.32
C GLU A 302 5.76 3.24 10.53
N SER A 303 5.72 4.42 11.15
CA SER A 303 6.19 5.68 10.57
C SER A 303 7.65 5.63 10.14
N ILE A 304 8.53 5.11 11.01
CA ILE A 304 9.96 5.03 10.74
C ILE A 304 10.20 4.10 9.54
N VAL A 305 9.61 2.91 9.57
CA VAL A 305 9.78 1.91 8.48
C VAL A 305 9.20 2.43 7.17
N ALA A 306 8.02 3.06 7.19
CA ALA A 306 7.40 3.70 6.04
C ALA A 306 8.28 4.81 5.45
N SER A 307 8.85 5.67 6.31
CA SER A 307 9.74 6.76 5.89
C SER A 307 11.03 6.23 5.28
N ILE A 308 11.62 5.17 5.85
CA ILE A 308 12.79 4.50 5.28
C ILE A 308 12.46 3.94 3.88
N ALA A 309 11.31 3.30 3.72
CA ALA A 309 10.85 2.76 2.44
C ALA A 309 10.66 3.86 1.38
N ALA A 310 9.90 4.91 1.71
CA ALA A 310 9.67 6.05 0.85
C ALA A 310 11.00 6.74 0.47
N HIS A 311 11.89 6.96 1.45
CA HIS A 311 13.18 7.57 1.17
C HIS A 311 14.06 6.70 0.26
N ASN A 312 14.07 5.38 0.44
CA ASN A 312 14.85 4.48 -0.40
C ASN A 312 14.35 4.43 -1.84
N ALA A 313 13.03 4.48 -2.05
CA ALA A 313 12.41 4.61 -3.36
C ALA A 313 12.69 5.99 -4.00
N LEU A 314 12.63 7.08 -3.23
CA LEU A 314 12.90 8.43 -3.72
C LEU A 314 14.34 8.55 -4.28
N LYS A 315 15.32 7.97 -3.58
CA LYS A 315 16.72 7.85 -4.07
C LYS A 315 16.77 7.17 -5.44
N HIS A 316 16.01 6.09 -5.63
CA HIS A 316 15.94 5.39 -6.91
C HIS A 316 15.32 6.25 -8.01
N MET A 317 14.19 6.89 -7.71
CA MET A 317 13.40 7.67 -8.66
C MET A 317 14.13 8.92 -9.17
N LEU A 318 14.73 9.68 -8.25
CA LEU A 318 15.44 10.92 -8.57
C LEU A 318 16.95 10.71 -8.83
N GLY A 319 17.48 9.51 -8.59
CA GLY A 319 18.86 9.16 -8.93
C GLY A 319 19.92 9.82 -8.04
N PHE A 320 19.65 9.94 -6.74
CA PHE A 320 20.60 10.47 -5.76
C PHE A 320 20.89 9.46 -4.64
N GLY A 321 22.03 9.62 -3.98
CA GLY A 321 22.47 8.71 -2.92
C GLY A 321 22.62 7.25 -3.38
N THR A 322 22.64 6.33 -2.41
CA THR A 322 22.76 4.89 -2.67
C THR A 322 21.48 4.17 -2.28
N VAL A 323 20.85 3.46 -3.22
CA VAL A 323 19.68 2.61 -2.94
C VAL A 323 20.13 1.35 -2.21
N SER A 324 19.57 1.11 -1.04
CA SER A 324 19.91 -0.06 -0.21
C SER A 324 18.98 -1.23 -0.55
N PRO A 325 19.48 -2.46 -0.79
CA PRO A 325 18.63 -3.62 -1.06
C PRO A 325 17.86 -4.13 0.14
N PHE A 326 18.44 -3.93 1.32
CA PHE A 326 17.92 -4.41 2.58
C PHE A 326 18.28 -3.41 3.66
N LEU A 327 17.26 -2.96 4.38
CA LEU A 327 17.38 -2.14 5.58
C LEU A 327 16.56 -2.79 6.68
N GLN A 328 17.11 -2.87 7.87
CA GLN A 328 16.41 -3.35 9.05
C GLN A 328 16.49 -2.29 10.15
N TYR A 329 15.33 -1.86 10.62
CA TYR A 329 15.20 -0.99 11.76
C TYR A 329 14.99 -1.83 13.02
N CYS A 330 15.85 -1.65 14.01
CA CYS A 330 15.82 -2.31 15.31
C CYS A 330 15.47 -1.27 16.37
N GLY A 331 14.19 -1.13 16.69
CA GLY A 331 13.69 -0.01 17.47
C GLY A 331 14.18 0.04 18.92
N LEU A 332 14.42 -1.11 19.56
CA LEU A 332 14.96 -1.15 20.92
C LEU A 332 16.42 -0.66 21.00
N GLN A 333 17.17 -0.82 19.92
CA GLN A 333 18.58 -0.41 19.83
C GLN A 333 18.76 0.92 19.11
N GLU A 334 17.67 1.55 18.64
CA GLU A 334 17.73 2.78 17.83
C GLU A 334 18.67 2.62 16.61
N ALA A 335 18.75 1.40 16.06
CA ALA A 335 19.75 1.04 15.05
C ALA A 335 19.11 0.77 13.69
N ILE A 336 19.81 1.19 12.61
CA ILE A 336 19.46 0.86 11.23
C ILE A 336 20.60 0.05 10.61
N GLU A 337 20.35 -1.24 10.39
CA GLU A 337 21.30 -2.14 9.76
C GLU A 337 21.15 -2.09 8.23
N HIS A 338 22.30 -2.03 7.54
CA HIS A 338 22.38 -1.90 6.08
C HIS A 338 23.04 -3.14 5.47
N GLY A 339 22.27 -3.96 4.75
CA GLY A 339 22.72 -5.28 4.26
C GLY A 339 22.98 -6.29 5.41
N ALA A 340 22.93 -7.61 5.24
CA ALA A 340 22.48 -8.47 4.16
C ALA A 340 21.62 -9.60 4.76
N MET A 341 20.63 -10.15 4.03
CA MET A 341 20.24 -11.55 4.28
C MET A 341 20.08 -12.34 2.98
N PRO A 342 21.19 -12.91 2.52
CA PRO A 342 21.19 -14.29 1.99
C PRO A 342 22.45 -15.06 2.49
N PRO A 343 22.43 -16.38 2.76
CA PRO A 343 21.68 -17.39 2.03
C PRO A 343 20.85 -18.38 2.88
N SER A 344 19.76 -18.88 2.30
CA SER A 344 19.53 -20.33 2.28
C SER A 344 18.72 -20.74 1.05
N PRO A 345 19.29 -21.65 0.25
CA PRO A 345 18.52 -22.61 -0.51
C PRO A 345 18.95 -24.03 -0.12
N ARG A 346 18.06 -24.76 0.58
CA ARG A 346 17.91 -26.22 0.48
C ARG A 346 16.38 -26.44 0.49
N LEU A 347 15.78 -27.33 -0.30
CA LEU A 347 16.23 -28.67 -0.62
C LEU A 347 16.53 -28.87 -2.12
N ALA A 348 17.80 -29.08 -2.46
CA ALA A 348 18.08 -30.21 -3.33
C ALA A 348 18.20 -31.41 -2.39
N THR A 349 17.30 -32.39 -2.49
CA THR A 349 17.63 -33.73 -2.02
C THR A 349 18.98 -34.11 -2.65
N PRO A 350 19.97 -34.61 -1.89
CA PRO A 350 21.20 -35.06 -2.51
C PRO A 350 20.85 -36.14 -3.55
N PRO A 351 21.41 -36.12 -4.77
CA PRO A 351 21.37 -37.33 -5.58
C PRO A 351 22.05 -38.45 -4.77
N PRO A 352 21.54 -39.69 -4.80
CA PRO A 352 22.27 -40.81 -4.21
C PRO A 352 23.68 -40.86 -4.81
N PRO A 353 24.69 -41.32 -4.06
CA PRO A 353 26.06 -41.33 -4.55
C PRO A 353 26.20 -42.36 -5.67
N SER A 354 26.04 -41.92 -6.92
CA SER A 354 26.58 -42.64 -8.08
C SER A 354 27.90 -41.97 -8.43
N GLY A 355 28.99 -42.68 -8.14
CA GLY A 355 30.35 -42.23 -8.42
C GLY A 355 30.54 -41.86 -9.89
N GLY A 356 31.22 -40.74 -10.13
CA GLY A 356 31.61 -40.28 -11.45
C GLY A 356 31.87 -38.78 -11.46
N HIS A 357 33.13 -38.39 -11.69
CA HIS A 357 33.61 -37.02 -11.76
C HIS A 357 32.81 -36.10 -12.70
N ALA A 358 32.33 -34.95 -12.20
CA ALA A 358 32.21 -33.67 -12.92
C ALA A 358 31.79 -32.52 -11.96
N ASP A 359 32.65 -31.49 -11.86
CA ASP A 359 32.42 -30.10 -11.40
C ASP A 359 31.13 -29.74 -10.62
N ASP A 360 31.10 -30.01 -9.31
CA ASP A 360 30.00 -29.69 -8.38
C ASP A 360 30.22 -28.38 -7.59
N HIS A 361 30.21 -27.22 -8.26
CA HIS A 361 30.40 -25.91 -7.61
C HIS A 361 29.30 -24.84 -7.88
N ALA A 362 28.03 -25.22 -8.15
CA ALA A 362 27.02 -24.22 -8.57
C ALA A 362 25.62 -24.22 -7.91
N ALA A 363 25.33 -24.96 -6.83
CA ALA A 363 23.95 -25.08 -6.31
C ALA A 363 23.65 -24.39 -4.96
N ALA A 364 24.63 -23.79 -4.27
CA ALA A 364 24.41 -23.10 -2.99
C ALA A 364 24.23 -21.59 -3.19
N GLY A 365 23.04 -21.05 -2.91
CA GLY A 365 22.76 -19.61 -2.90
C GLY A 365 21.80 -19.07 -3.97
N MET A 366 21.18 -19.94 -4.78
CA MET A 366 20.23 -19.53 -5.82
C MET A 366 18.82 -19.24 -5.28
N CYS A 367 18.16 -18.22 -5.82
CA CYS A 367 16.76 -17.89 -5.52
C CYS A 367 15.81 -18.99 -6.01
N ALA A 368 14.69 -19.22 -5.30
CA ALA A 368 13.62 -20.12 -5.74
C ALA A 368 12.91 -19.63 -7.02
N SER A 369 12.82 -18.31 -7.24
CA SER A 369 12.18 -17.72 -8.43
C SER A 369 13.02 -17.95 -9.70
N PRO A 370 12.49 -18.63 -10.74
CA PRO A 370 13.16 -18.78 -12.03
C PRO A 370 13.43 -17.43 -12.70
N LEU A 371 12.48 -16.49 -12.62
CA LEU A 371 12.62 -15.13 -13.17
C LEU A 371 13.76 -14.37 -12.49
N CYS A 372 13.92 -14.51 -11.18
CA CYS A 372 15.04 -13.89 -10.48
C CYS A 372 16.37 -14.51 -10.95
N ARG A 373 16.45 -15.83 -11.14
CA ARG A 373 17.66 -16.46 -11.66
C ARG A 373 17.99 -16.00 -13.08
N ALA A 374 16.98 -15.84 -13.93
CA ALA A 374 17.14 -15.39 -15.31
C ALA A 374 17.57 -13.91 -15.40
N HIS A 375 16.85 -13.02 -14.73
CA HIS A 375 17.07 -11.57 -14.86
C HIS A 375 18.17 -11.01 -13.95
N ASN A 376 18.55 -11.72 -12.89
CA ASN A 376 19.55 -11.28 -11.92
C ASN A 376 20.76 -12.24 -11.84
N SER A 377 21.00 -13.06 -12.87
CA SER A 377 22.06 -14.09 -12.90
C SER A 377 23.43 -13.57 -12.47
N VAL A 378 23.82 -12.37 -12.93
CA VAL A 378 25.09 -11.71 -12.60
C VAL A 378 25.24 -11.46 -11.09
N LEU A 379 24.14 -11.29 -10.34
CA LEU A 379 24.16 -11.07 -8.89
C LEU A 379 24.38 -12.36 -8.08
N PHE A 380 24.39 -13.51 -8.74
CA PHE A 380 24.66 -14.82 -8.13
C PHE A 380 26.07 -15.35 -8.45
N MET A 381 26.78 -14.73 -9.40
CA MET A 381 28.14 -15.13 -9.74
C MET A 381 29.10 -14.60 -8.66
N SER A 382 29.75 -15.50 -7.92
CA SER A 382 30.84 -15.12 -7.02
C SER A 382 32.00 -14.58 -7.87
N LYS A 383 32.40 -13.31 -7.66
CA LYS A 383 33.65 -12.83 -8.25
C LYS A 383 34.78 -13.75 -7.74
N PRO A 384 35.63 -14.31 -8.59
CA PRO A 384 36.76 -15.09 -8.12
C PRO A 384 37.60 -14.20 -7.20
N ARG A 385 37.76 -14.61 -5.94
CA ARG A 385 38.72 -13.99 -5.02
C ARG A 385 40.07 -14.10 -5.71
N LYS A 386 40.61 -12.98 -6.21
CA LYS A 386 42.03 -12.92 -6.56
C LYS A 386 42.79 -13.23 -5.27
N ARG A 387 43.31 -14.46 -5.14
CA ARG A 387 44.32 -14.79 -4.16
C ARG A 387 45.47 -13.81 -4.39
N LYS A 388 45.70 -12.92 -3.44
CA LYS A 388 47.03 -12.32 -3.29
C LYS A 388 47.90 -13.43 -2.71
N ASP A 389 48.46 -14.24 -3.61
CA ASP A 389 49.66 -15.00 -3.28
C ASP A 389 50.81 -13.97 -3.35
N SER A 390 51.15 -13.38 -2.21
CA SER A 390 52.42 -12.66 -2.05
C SER A 390 53.40 -13.59 -1.38
N CYS A 391 54.38 -14.00 -2.18
CA CYS A 391 55.64 -14.62 -1.83
C CYS A 391 56.48 -13.74 -0.89
#